data_AF-A0A562SNX4-F1
#
_entry.id   AF-A0A562SNX4-F1
#
_cell.length_a   1.000
_cell.length_b   1.000
_cell.length_c   1.000
_cell.angle_alpha   90.00
_cell.angle_beta   90.00
_cell.angle_gamma   90.00
#
_symmetry.space_group_name_H-M   'P 1'
#
loop_
_entity.id
_entity.type
_entity.pdbx_description
1 polymer ?
#
loop_
_entity_poly.entity_id
_entity_poly.type
_entity_poly.pdbx_seq_one_letter_code
_entity_poly.pdbx_strand_id
1 'polypeptide(L)' 'MENKIEDEITRQDFMSFFRDNEKLNLLNVDDRIEVFSTILLGSSDFKKKLFDEIFSDYCVTHLEIIEVDRS' A
#
# COMPACT_ATOMS: atom_id res chain seq x y z
N MET A 1 -11.93 -37.50 1.22
CA MET A 1 -11.63 -36.12 0.80
C MET A 1 -10.16 -35.90 1.10
N GLU A 2 -9.33 -35.70 0.09
CA GLU A 2 -7.94 -35.28 0.31
C GLU A 2 -7.98 -33.85 0.84
N ASN A 3 -7.45 -33.65 2.05
CA ASN A 3 -7.22 -32.32 2.57
C ASN A 3 -6.10 -31.71 1.73
N LYS A 4 -6.43 -30.78 0.83
CA LYS A 4 -5.43 -29.88 0.25
C LYS A 4 -4.85 -29.07 1.42
N ILE A 5 -3.59 -29.31 1.73
CA ILE A 5 -2.80 -28.36 2.51
C ILE A 5 -2.68 -27.14 1.59
N GLU A 6 -3.35 -26.04 1.93
CA GLU A 6 -3.05 -24.76 1.29
C GLU A 6 -1.60 -24.43 1.63
N ASP A 7 -0.74 -24.35 0.63
CA ASP A 7 0.64 -23.91 0.83
C ASP A 7 0.59 -22.54 1.52
N GLU A 8 1.21 -22.43 2.70
CA GLU A 8 1.27 -21.18 3.43
C GLU A 8 1.99 -20.14 2.56
N ILE A 9 1.31 -19.06 2.20
CA ILE A 9 1.93 -17.92 1.52
C ILE A 9 3.01 -17.36 2.43
N THR A 10 4.26 -17.41 1.99
CA THR A 10 5.34 -16.75 2.72
C THR A 10 5.25 -15.23 2.52
N ARG A 11 5.87 -14.47 3.43
CA ARG A 11 6.08 -13.03 3.23
C ARG A 11 6.73 -12.74 1.88
N GLN A 12 7.67 -13.57 1.45
CA GLN A 12 8.37 -13.37 0.19
C GLN A 12 7.42 -13.57 -1.01
N ASP A 13 6.58 -14.60 -0.96
CA ASP A 13 5.58 -14.86 -2.01
C ASP A 13 4.59 -13.70 -2.11
N PHE A 14 4.08 -13.23 -0.97
CA PHE A 14 3.18 -12.07 -0.94
C PHE A 14 3.86 -10.81 -1.50
N MET A 15 5.07 -10.48 -1.04
CA MET A 15 5.78 -9.28 -1.50
C MET A 15 6.24 -9.38 -2.95
N SER A 16 6.43 -10.58 -3.49
CA SER A 16 6.79 -10.77 -4.90
C SER A 16 5.67 -10.32 -5.83
N PHE A 17 4.40 -10.51 -5.44
CA PHE A 17 3.24 -10.09 -6.22
C PHE A 17 3.23 -8.57 -6.45
N PHE A 18 3.45 -7.78 -5.39
CA PHE A 18 3.42 -6.31 -5.48
C PHE A 18 4.67 -5.70 -6.12
N ARG A 19 5.75 -6.48 -6.26
CA ARG A 19 6.98 -6.05 -6.94
C ARG A 19 6.97 -6.35 -8.44
N ASP A 20 6.02 -7.16 -8.89
CA ASP A 20 5.83 -7.49 -10.30
C ASP A 20 4.88 -6.46 -10.94
N ASN A 21 5.42 -5.62 -11.82
CA ASN A 21 4.65 -4.60 -12.51
C ASN A 21 3.52 -5.18 -13.38
N GLU A 22 3.69 -6.37 -13.95
CA GLU A 22 2.64 -7.02 -14.75
C GLU A 22 1.47 -7.41 -13.86
N LYS A 23 1.75 -7.96 -12.67
CA LYS A 23 0.71 -8.31 -11.68
C LYS A 23 0.04 -7.08 -11.11
N LEU A 24 0.83 -6.05 -10.78
CA LEU A 24 0.30 -4.78 -10.29
C LEU A 24 -0.67 -4.16 -11.33
N ASN A 25 -0.37 -4.28 -12.63
CA ASN A 25 -1.20 -3.77 -13.72
C ASN A 25 -2.53 -4.51 -13.91
N LEU A 26 -2.72 -5.68 -13.31
CA LEU A 26 -4.01 -6.37 -13.30
C LEU A 26 -5.02 -5.72 -12.35
N LEU A 27 -4.55 -4.93 -11.38
CA LEU A 27 -5.41 -4.24 -10.43
C LEU A 27 -6.03 -3.01 -11.08
N ASN A 28 -7.35 -2.91 -10.99
CA ASN A 28 -8.05 -1.69 -11.38
C ASN A 28 -7.83 -0.57 -10.34
N VAL A 29 -8.37 0.62 -10.59
CA VAL A 29 -8.19 1.77 -9.68
C VAL A 29 -8.78 1.52 -8.30
N ASP A 30 -9.96 0.92 -8.23
CA ASP A 30 -10.67 0.65 -6.97
C ASP A 30 -9.92 -0.41 -6.15
N ASP A 31 -9.44 -1.48 -6.78
CA ASP A 31 -8.63 -2.53 -6.14
C ASP A 31 -7.38 -1.93 -5.48
N ARG A 32 -6.72 -0.99 -6.17
CA ARG A 32 -5.51 -0.32 -5.66
C ARG A 32 -5.82 0.56 -4.45
N ILE A 33 -6.93 1.27 -4.48
CA ILE A 33 -7.39 2.10 -3.36
C ILE A 33 -7.71 1.22 -2.14
N GLU A 34 -8.38 0.09 -2.36
CA GLU A 34 -8.72 -0.86 -1.29
C GLU A 34 -7.45 -1.43 -0.62
N VAL A 35 -6.49 -1.90 -1.42
CA VAL A 35 -5.20 -2.40 -0.89
C VAL A 35 -4.49 -1.32 -0.09
N PHE A 36 -4.32 -0.11 -0.64
CA PHE A 36 -3.63 0.97 0.07
C PHE A 36 -4.31 1.35 1.39
N SER A 37 -5.65 1.31 1.42
CA SER A 37 -6.45 1.65 2.60
C SER A 37 -6.43 0.56 3.69
N THR A 38 -6.03 -0.67 3.36
CA THR A 38 -6.10 -1.83 4.27
C THR A 38 -4.73 -2.29 4.80
N ILE A 39 -3.63 -1.94 4.13
CA ILE A 39 -2.28 -2.45 4.48
C ILE A 39 -1.61 -1.72 5.64
N LEU A 40 -2.03 -0.51 5.99
CA LEU A 40 -1.40 0.29 7.04
C LEU A 40 -1.83 -0.20 8.43
N LEU A 41 -0.90 -0.22 9.39
CA LEU A 41 -1.14 -0.78 10.73
C LEU A 41 -2.04 0.11 11.61
N GLY A 42 -2.38 1.30 11.13
CA GLY A 42 -3.31 2.23 11.76
C GLY A 42 -2.84 3.67 11.71
N SER A 43 -3.40 4.51 12.57
CA SER A 43 -3.18 5.96 12.55
C SER A 43 -1.71 6.37 12.75
N SER A 44 -0.91 5.55 13.43
CA SER A 44 0.50 5.83 13.76
C SER A 44 1.44 5.85 12.55
N ASP A 45 1.04 5.23 11.44
CA ASP A 45 1.85 5.17 10.22
C ASP A 45 1.69 6.45 9.39
N PHE A 46 0.60 7.20 9.58
CA PHE A 46 0.33 8.44 8.86
C PHE A 46 1.13 9.61 9.44
N LYS A 47 2.37 9.72 8.98
CA LYS A 47 3.28 10.84 9.30
C LYS A 47 3.36 11.78 8.11
N LYS A 48 3.54 13.08 8.38
CA LYS A 48 3.77 14.08 7.30
C LYS A 48 4.81 13.60 6.29
N LYS A 49 5.93 13.07 6.79
CA LYS A 49 7.02 12.51 5.97
C LYS A 49 6.56 11.43 4.99
N LEU A 50 5.69 10.49 5.41
CA LEU A 50 5.18 9.44 4.53
C LEU A 50 4.41 10.04 3.35
N PHE A 51 3.54 11.02 3.62
CA PHE A 51 2.74 11.65 2.58
C PHE A 51 3.57 12.56 1.66
N ASP A 52 4.55 13.29 2.20
CA ASP A 52 5.48 14.08 1.38
C ASP A 52 6.26 13.19 0.40
N GLU A 53 6.75 12.02 0.87
CA GLU A 53 7.44 11.03 0.04
C GLU A 53 6.51 10.48 -1.06
N ILE A 54 5.28 10.09 -0.71
CA ILE A 54 4.28 9.63 -1.69
C ILE A 54 3.99 10.73 -2.72
N PHE A 55 3.79 11.98 -2.31
CA PHE A 55 3.51 13.06 -3.26
C PHE A 55 4.68 13.30 -4.22
N SER A 56 5.90 13.22 -3.70
CA SER A 56 7.12 13.30 -4.51
C SER A 56 7.21 12.16 -5.53
N ASP A 57 7.00 10.90 -5.10
CA ASP A 57 7.09 9.72 -5.97
C ASP A 57 6.04 9.73 -7.10
N TYR A 58 4.86 10.30 -6.82
CA TYR A 58 3.78 10.44 -7.80
C TYR A 58 3.80 11.78 -8.56
N CYS A 59 4.85 12.60 -8.40
CA CYS A 59 4.97 13.91 -9.02
C CYS A 59 3.77 14.84 -8.74
N VAL A 60 3.16 14.71 -7.57
CA VAL A 60 2.04 15.56 -7.13
C VAL A 60 2.62 16.87 -6.60
N THR A 61 2.60 17.90 -7.44
CA THR A 61 3.19 19.22 -7.13
C THR A 61 2.18 20.29 -6.75
N HIS A 62 0.88 19.99 -6.87
CA HIS A 62 -0.22 20.95 -6.66
C HIS A 62 -0.93 20.80 -5.31
N LEU A 63 -0.50 19.85 -4.48
CA LEU A 63 -1.04 19.59 -3.14
C LEU A 63 0.08 19.68 -2.10
N GLU A 64 -0.26 20.12 -0.89
CA GLU A 64 0.66 20.25 0.24
C GLU A 64 0.06 19.58 1.49
N ILE A 65 0.90 18.88 2.26
CA ILE A 65 0.51 18.25 3.51
C ILE A 65 0.86 19.18 4.67
N ILE A 66 -0.15 19.52 5.49
CA ILE A 66 0.01 20.36 6.68
C ILE A 66 -0.21 19.50 7.92
N GLU A 67 0.82 19.39 8.76
CA GLU A 67 0.70 18.75 10.07
C GLU A 67 0.11 19.74 11.06
N VAL A 68 -1.01 19.36 11.69
CA VAL A 68 -1.71 20.20 12.66
C VAL A 68 -1.44 19.63 14.04
N ASP A 69 -0.71 20.38 14.85
CA ASP A 69 -0.51 20.04 16.26
C ASP A 69 -1.79 20.39 17.03
N ARG A 70 -2.52 19.36 17.47
CA ARG A 70 -3.71 19.51 18.32
C ARG A 70 -3.30 19.23 19.75
N SER A 71 -2.69 20.23 20.37
CA SER A 71 -2.44 20.30 21.81
C SER A 71 -3.71 20.18 22.63
#